data_AF-A0A3E0UM25-F1
#
_entry.id   AF-A0A3E0UM25-F1
#
_cell.length_a   1.000
_cell.length_b   1.000
_cell.length_c   1.000
_cell.angle_alpha   90.00
_cell.angle_beta   90.00
_cell.angle_gamma   90.00
#
_symmetry.space_group_name_H-M   'P 1'
#
loop_
_entity.id
_entity.type
_entity.pdbx_description
1 polymer ?
#
loop_
_entity_poly.entity_id
_entity_poly.type
_entity_poly.pdbx_seq_one_letter_code
_entity_poly.pdbx_strand_id
1 'polypeptide(L)' 'MASPCVRNCCLNQVDYCLGCKRHLDEIVSWRSYSNAQRQAIMTQLAARDISDSHSADPA' A
#
# COMPACT_ATOMS: atom_id res chain seq x y z
N MET A 1 -5.42 -15.78 1.18
CA MET A 1 -5.01 -14.53 1.84
C MET A 1 -5.87 -13.39 1.29
N ALA A 2 -6.59 -12.67 2.14
CA ALA A 2 -7.33 -11.48 1.70
C ALA A 2 -6.35 -10.35 1.34
N SER A 3 -6.70 -9.53 0.34
CA SER A 3 -5.93 -8.35 -0.03
C SER A 3 -6.21 -7.21 0.97
N PRO A 4 -5.20 -6.42 1.39
CA PRO A 4 -5.39 -5.28 2.29
C PRO A 4 -6.03 -4.05 1.60
N CYS A 5 -6.45 -4.19 0.35
CA CYS A 5 -6.99 -3.08 -0.44
C CYS A 5 -8.35 -2.62 0.08
N VAL A 6 -8.45 -1.35 0.47
CA VAL A 6 -9.69 -0.68 0.91
C VAL A 6 -10.41 0.06 -0.22
N ARG A 7 -9.96 -0.11 -1.47
CA ARG A 7 -10.49 0.57 -2.69
C ARG A 7 -10.47 2.10 -2.64
N ASN A 8 -9.67 2.69 -1.75
CA ASN A 8 -9.36 4.12 -1.76
C ASN A 8 -7.91 4.29 -2.23
N CYS A 9 -7.71 4.38 -3.55
CA CYS A 9 -6.40 4.31 -4.16
C CYS A 9 -5.89 5.70 -4.56
N CYS A 10 -5.17 6.33 -3.64
CA CYS A 10 -4.34 7.51 -3.92
C CYS A 10 -2.89 7.14 -3.58
N LEU A 11 -1.95 7.45 -4.46
CA LEU A 11 -0.52 7.22 -4.23
C LEU A 11 0.14 8.52 -3.75
N ASN A 12 1.13 8.43 -2.86
CA ASN A 12 1.99 9.57 -2.52
C ASN A 12 3.12 9.73 -3.55
N GLN A 13 4.01 10.71 -3.33
CA GLN A 13 5.13 11.01 -4.23
C GLN A 13 6.16 9.88 -4.38
N VAL A 14 6.13 8.89 -3.49
CA VAL A 14 7.01 7.72 -3.48
C VAL A 14 6.22 6.44 -3.68
N ASP A 15 5.08 6.52 -4.40
CA ASP A 15 4.28 5.38 -4.87
C ASP A 15 3.69 4.48 -3.77
N TYR A 16 3.50 4.99 -2.56
CA TYR A 16 2.72 4.29 -1.52
C TYR A 16 1.25 4.68 -1.57
N CYS A 17 0.38 3.67 -1.53
CA CYS A 17 -1.06 3.85 -1.44
C CYS A 17 -1.48 4.38 -0.07
N LEU A 18 -2.04 5.59 -0.02
CA LEU A 18 -2.56 6.24 1.17
C LEU A 18 -3.67 5.43 1.87
N GLY A 19 -4.43 4.62 1.12
CA GLY A 19 -5.48 3.76 1.69
C GLY A 19 -4.98 2.44 2.27
N CYS A 20 -4.17 1.68 1.52
CA CYS A 20 -3.73 0.33 1.92
C CYS A 20 -2.26 0.20 2.33
N LYS A 21 -1.50 1.30 2.30
CA LYS A 21 -0.08 1.42 2.68
C LYS A 21 0.90 0.53 1.91
N ARG A 22 0.46 -0.09 0.82
CA ARG A 22 1.32 -0.85 -0.09
C ARG A 22 2.02 0.08 -1.07
N HIS A 23 3.27 -0.24 -1.41
CA HIS A 23 3.98 0.36 -2.52
C HIS A 23 3.38 -0.14 -3.85
N LEU A 24 3.46 0.65 -4.92
CA LEU A 24 2.94 0.29 -6.24
C LEU A 24 3.49 -1.06 -6.73
N ASP A 25 4.77 -1.33 -6.53
CA ASP A 25 5.40 -2.61 -6.89
C ASP A 25 4.75 -3.82 -6.22
N GLU A 26 4.36 -3.66 -4.95
CA GLU A 26 3.69 -4.71 -4.18
C GLU A 26 2.25 -4.91 -4.65
N ILE A 27 1.60 -3.85 -5.14
CA ILE A 27 0.25 -3.90 -5.71
C ILE A 27 0.28 -4.68 -7.02
N VAL A 28 1.19 -4.34 -7.94
CA VAL A 28 1.30 -5.00 -9.26
C VAL A 28 1.80 -6.44 -9.13
N SER A 29 2.71 -6.71 -8.20
CA SER A 29 3.30 -8.04 -7.97
C SER A 29 2.50 -8.91 -7.01
N TRP A 30 1.38 -8.43 -6.48
CA TRP A 30 0.63 -9.15 -5.43
C TRP A 30 0.25 -10.58 -5.83
N ARG A 31 -0.14 -10.77 -7.11
CA ARG A 31 -0.56 -12.08 -7.63
C ARG A 31 0.60 -13.07 -7.77
N SER A 32 1.82 -12.60 -8.01
CA SER A 32 3.03 -13.42 -8.14
C SER A 32 3.70 -13.72 -6.80
N TYR A 33 3.41 -12.97 -5.74
CA TYR A 33 3.95 -13.25 -4.41
C TYR A 33 3.46 -14.57 -3.80
N SER A 34 4.40 -15.26 -3.17
CA SER A 34 4.13 -16.41 -2.31
C SER A 34 3.35 -15.98 -1.06
N ASN A 35 2.73 -16.95 -0.38
CA ASN A 35 2.03 -16.68 0.87
C ASN A 35 2.95 -16.07 1.94
N ALA A 36 4.22 -16.50 2.01
CA ALA A 36 5.19 -15.94 2.95
C ALA A 36 5.49 -14.46 2.65
N GLN A 37 5.68 -14.10 1.38
CA GLN A 37 5.89 -12.70 0.97
C GLN A 37 4.66 -11.83 1.27
N ARG A 38 3.47 -12.33 0.94
CA ARG A 38 2.21 -11.64 1.25
C ARG A 38 2.06 -11.42 2.76
N GLN A 39 2.38 -12.42 3.57
CA GLN A 39 2.32 -12.31 5.02
C GLN A 39 3.32 -11.29 5.56
N ALA A 40 4.56 -11.31 5.06
CA ALA A 40 5.59 -10.34 5.46
C ALA A 40 5.15 -8.90 5.18
N ILE A 41 4.63 -8.65 3.98
CA ILE A 41 4.11 -7.32 3.60
C ILE A 41 2.97 -6.92 4.55
N MET A 42 1.99 -7.80 4.77
CA MET A 42 0.84 -7.53 5.64
C MET A 42 1.27 -7.16 7.07
N THR A 43 2.26 -7.84 7.63
CA THR A 43 2.80 -7.52 8.97
C THR A 43 3.47 -6.14 9.00
N GLN A 44 4.13 -5.75 7.92
CA GLN A 44 4.80 -4.45 7.83
C GLN A 44 3.83 -3.28 7.65
N LEU A 45 2.66 -3.47 7.03
CA LEU A 45 1.71 -2.38 6.73
C LEU A 45 1.32 -1.55 7.96
N ALA A 46 1.17 -2.19 9.12
CA ALA A 46 0.80 -1.49 10.36
C ALA A 46 1.89 -0.52 10.84
N ALA A 47 3.15 -0.86 10.62
CA ALA A 47 4.32 -0.07 11.04
C ALA A 47 4.78 0.95 9.99
N ARG A 48 4.24 0.90 8.76
CA ARG A 48 4.58 1.87 7.72
C ARG A 48 3.98 3.23 8.04
N ASP A 49 4.88 4.19 8.22
CA ASP A 49 4.56 5.60 8.17
C ASP A 49 4.70 6.07 6.72
N ILE A 50 3.55 6.34 6.10
CA ILE A 50 3.45 6.83 4.71
C ILE A 50 2.86 8.23 4.68
N SER A 51 2.90 8.94 5.82
CA SER A 51 2.34 10.28 5.99
C SER A 51 2.81 11.17 4.85
N ASP A 52 1.88 11.47 3.96
CA ASP A 52 2.08 12.41 2.89
C ASP A 52 1.74 13.80 3.45
N SER A 53 2.76 14.65 3.56
CA SER A 53 2.62 16.02 4.04
C SER A 53 2.13 16.99 2.94
N HIS A 54 1.68 16.50 1.79
CA HIS A 54 1.25 17.34 0.68
C HIS A 54 -0.27 17.36 0.62
N SER A 55 -0.80 18.42 1.24
CA SER A 55 -2.05 19.11 0.94
C SER A 55 -2.95 18.39 -0.05
N ALA A 56 -4.03 17.81 0.48
CA ALA A 56 -5.21 17.44 -0.28
C ALA A 56 -5.48 18.50 -1.34
N ASP A 57 -5.35 18.14 -2.61
CA ASP A 57 -5.84 18.93 -3.73
C ASP A 57 -7.38 18.89 -3.63
N PRO A 58 -8.04 20.01 -3.26
CA PRO A 58 -9.48 20.07 -3.28
C PRO A 58 -9.86 20.28 -4.75
N ALA A 59 -10.33 19.21 -5.39
CA ALA A 59 -11.05 19.32 -6.66
C ALA A 59 -12.16 20.38 -6.58
#